data_AF-A0AAQ3MNL2-F1
#
_entry.id   AF-A0AAQ3MNL2-F1
#
_cell.length_a   1.000
_cell.length_b   1.000
_cell.length_c   1.000
_cell.angle_alpha   90.00
_cell.angle_beta   90.00
_cell.angle_gamma   90.00
#
_symmetry.space_group_name_H-M   'P 1'
#
loop_
_entity.id
_entity.type
_entity.pdbx_description
1 polymer ?
#
loop_
_entity_poly.entity_id
_entity_poly.type
_entity_poly.pdbx_seq_one_letter_code
_entity_poly.pdbx_strand_id
1 'polypeptide(L)'
;MKYKGKKLCYVNIPYDFPYDREMILATMVRPEMQGQHVKTIGCLNINDRLLHYVIVHMLTPRTGNFAKVLHEDIFMLWVLKNNIAINWPHHIMQHTLKCKAGDTPLPYDVLITQIM
;
A
#
# COMPACT_ATOMS: atom_id res chain seq x y z
N MET A 1 2.30 -10.71 -24.72
CA MET A 1 3.23 -9.90 -23.90
C MET A 1 3.54 -10.66 -22.61
N LYS A 2 4.80 -11.02 -22.33
CA LYS A 2 5.18 -11.63 -21.03
C LYS A 2 5.52 -10.51 -20.06
N TYR A 3 4.71 -10.37 -19.01
CA TYR A 3 4.90 -9.37 -17.97
C TYR A 3 6.19 -9.65 -17.18
N LYS A 4 7.10 -8.66 -17.10
CA LYS A 4 8.45 -8.82 -16.50
C LYS A 4 8.57 -8.35 -15.03
N GLY A 5 7.52 -7.78 -14.43
CA GLY A 5 7.58 -7.30 -13.05
C GLY A 5 7.61 -8.45 -12.04
N LYS A 6 8.27 -8.24 -10.89
CA LYS A 6 8.35 -9.25 -9.84
C LYS A 6 6.95 -9.50 -9.28
N LYS A 7 6.61 -10.76 -9.00
CA LYS A 7 5.38 -11.15 -8.28
C LYS A 7 5.56 -10.85 -6.80
N LEU A 8 5.57 -9.56 -6.46
CA LEU A 8 5.64 -9.10 -5.08
C LEU A 8 4.22 -8.79 -4.60
N CYS A 9 3.82 -9.46 -3.53
CA CYS A 9 2.63 -9.16 -2.77
C CYS A 9 3.07 -8.98 -1.32
N TYR A 10 2.41 -8.13 -0.53
CA TYR A 10 2.74 -7.95 0.89
C TYR A 10 2.81 -9.29 1.65
N VAL A 11 1.94 -10.24 1.29
CA VAL A 11 1.88 -11.57 1.93
C VAL A 11 3.05 -12.47 1.53
N ASN A 12 3.69 -12.21 0.38
CA ASN A 12 4.73 -13.06 -0.21
C ASN A 12 6.00 -12.25 -0.49
N ILE A 13 6.48 -11.51 0.51
CA ILE A 13 7.77 -10.80 0.44
C ILE A 13 8.88 -11.84 0.66
N PRO A 14 9.84 -11.99 -0.27
CA PRO A 14 10.98 -12.89 -0.06
C PRO A 14 11.80 -12.50 1.18
N TYR A 15 12.31 -13.48 1.93
CA TYR A 15 13.07 -13.23 3.16
C TYR A 15 14.36 -12.43 2.94
N ASP A 16 14.97 -12.59 1.76
CA ASP A 16 16.16 -11.89 1.31
C ASP A 16 15.86 -10.49 0.74
N PHE A 17 14.59 -10.08 0.71
CA PHE A 17 14.20 -8.79 0.18
C PHE A 17 14.51 -7.68 1.21
N PRO A 18 15.13 -6.55 0.80
CA PRO A 18 15.57 -5.49 1.72
C PRO A 18 14.40 -4.62 2.19
N TYR A 19 13.42 -5.25 2.82
CA TYR A 19 12.22 -4.62 3.35
C TYR A 19 12.23 -4.71 4.89
N ASP A 20 12.59 -3.60 5.53
CA ASP A 20 12.44 -3.42 6.98
C ASP A 20 11.36 -2.38 7.26
N ARG A 21 10.22 -2.84 7.74
CA ARG A 21 9.04 -2.00 7.99
C ARG A 21 9.34 -0.84 8.95
N GLU A 22 10.02 -1.10 10.06
CA GLU A 22 10.22 -0.10 11.10
C GLU A 22 11.20 0.97 10.62
N MET A 23 12.27 0.53 9.96
CA MET A 23 13.24 1.43 9.34
C MET A 23 12.56 2.30 8.27
N ILE A 24 11.77 1.69 7.37
CA ILE A 24 11.04 2.39 6.32
C ILE A 24 10.08 3.42 6.93
N LEU A 25 9.27 3.02 7.90
CA LEU A 25 8.33 3.93 8.55
C LEU A 25 9.08 5.11 9.18
N ALA A 26 10.19 4.86 9.87
CA ALA A 26 11.01 5.92 10.47
C ALA A 26 11.50 6.96 9.44
N THR A 27 11.80 6.55 8.20
CA THR A 27 12.19 7.49 7.13
C THR A 27 11.05 8.39 6.63
N MET A 28 9.80 7.97 6.83
CA MET A 28 8.61 8.69 6.34
C MET A 28 8.05 9.65 7.39
N VAL A 29 8.44 9.47 8.65
CA VAL A 29 7.93 10.23 9.79
C VAL A 29 8.61 11.58 9.89
N ARG A 30 7.82 12.59 10.20
CA ARG A 30 8.32 13.94 10.44
C ARG A 30 9.24 13.95 11.68
N PRO A 31 10.39 14.65 11.66
CA PRO A 31 11.33 14.66 12.77
C PRO A 31 10.67 14.99 14.11
N GLU A 32 9.72 15.93 14.12
CA GLU A 32 8.99 16.36 15.31
C GLU A 32 8.02 15.31 15.89
N MET A 33 7.72 14.25 15.15
CA MET A 33 6.79 13.18 15.55
C MET A 33 7.51 11.85 15.85
N GLN A 34 8.85 11.82 15.79
CA GLN A 34 9.62 10.61 16.10
C GLN A 34 9.44 10.19 17.57
N GLY A 35 9.23 8.90 17.81
CA GLY A 35 9.00 8.34 19.16
C GLY A 35 7.55 8.36 19.66
N GLN A 36 6.62 8.99 18.93
CA GLN A 36 5.18 8.83 19.19
C GLN A 36 4.65 7.51 18.60
N HIS A 37 3.44 7.09 18.98
CA HIS A 37 2.78 5.93 18.37
C HIS A 37 2.42 6.22 16.90
N VAL A 38 3.40 6.08 16.00
CA VAL A 38 3.32 6.46 14.57
C VAL A 38 2.47 5.49 13.76
N LYS A 39 1.18 5.42 14.06
CA LYS A 39 0.20 4.61 13.31
C LYS A 39 -0.78 5.47 12.53
N THR A 40 -0.53 6.77 12.41
CA THR A 40 -1.44 7.71 11.74
C THR A 40 -0.76 8.48 10.62
N ILE A 41 -1.54 8.81 9.58
CA ILE A 41 -1.08 9.60 8.43
C ILE A 41 -0.61 11.00 8.84
N GLY A 42 -1.08 11.49 10.00
CA GLY A 42 -0.66 12.78 10.54
C GLY A 42 0.81 12.79 10.92
N CYS A 43 1.43 11.65 11.20
CA CYS A 43 2.85 11.58 11.53
C CYS A 43 3.76 11.55 10.29
N LEU A 44 3.22 11.25 9.10
CA LEU A 44 3.99 11.16 7.85
C LEU A 44 4.32 12.55 7.30
N ASN A 45 5.39 12.64 6.52
CA ASN A 45 5.66 13.84 5.73
C ASN A 45 4.61 14.03 4.62
N ILE A 46 4.57 15.22 4.04
CA ILE A 46 3.52 15.60 3.07
C ILE A 46 3.53 14.71 1.81
N ASN A 47 4.71 14.34 1.32
CA ASN A 47 4.86 13.52 0.11
C ASN A 47 4.34 12.09 0.34
N ASP A 48 4.73 11.50 1.48
CA ASP A 48 4.30 10.15 1.85
C ASP A 48 2.81 10.10 2.20
N ARG A 49 2.26 11.18 2.77
CA ARG A 49 0.82 11.31 3.00
C ARG A 49 0.03 11.41 1.69
N LEU A 50 0.51 12.16 0.72
CA LEU A 50 -0.12 12.24 -0.60
C LEU A 50 -0.07 10.89 -1.33
N LEU A 51 1.07 10.21 -1.26
CA LEU A 51 1.23 8.89 -1.86
C LEU A 51 0.33 7.85 -1.17
N HIS A 52 0.23 7.89 0.16
CA HIS A 52 -0.69 7.06 0.94
C HIS A 52 -2.13 7.26 0.51
N TYR A 53 -2.55 8.50 0.27
CA TYR A 53 -3.88 8.81 -0.23
C TYR A 53 -4.16 8.14 -1.58
N VAL A 54 -3.22 8.22 -2.53
CA VAL A 54 -3.34 7.57 -3.84
C VAL A 54 -3.41 6.04 -3.69
N ILE A 55 -2.58 5.46 -2.82
CA ILE A 55 -2.59 4.02 -2.57
C ILE A 55 -3.96 3.58 -2.06
N VAL A 56 -4.45 4.22 -1.00
CA VAL A 56 -5.64 3.78 -0.26
C VAL A 56 -6.94 4.08 -0.99
N HIS A 57 -6.96 4.95 -2.01
CA HIS A 57 -8.16 5.25 -2.79
C HIS A 57 -8.14 4.67 -4.20
N MET A 58 -6.95 4.47 -4.81
CA MET A 58 -6.85 4.07 -6.22
C MET A 58 -6.17 2.72 -6.41
N LEU A 59 -5.05 2.47 -5.74
CA LEU A 59 -4.22 1.29 -6.02
C LEU A 59 -4.59 0.06 -5.18
N THR A 60 -5.00 0.31 -3.94
CA THR A 60 -5.35 -0.70 -2.92
C THR A 60 -6.55 -0.16 -2.12
N PRO A 61 -7.70 0.07 -2.77
CA PRO A 61 -8.85 0.69 -2.13
C PRO A 61 -9.37 -0.18 -1.01
N ARG A 62 -9.40 0.36 0.20
CA ARG A 62 -9.89 -0.35 1.40
C ARG A 62 -11.04 0.40 2.04
N THR A 63 -11.83 -0.29 2.85
CA THR A 63 -12.87 0.34 3.67
C THR A 63 -12.35 0.62 5.09
N GLY A 64 -12.94 1.61 5.77
CA GLY A 64 -12.63 1.93 7.16
C GLY A 64 -11.71 3.13 7.35
N ASN A 65 -10.85 3.09 8.39
CA ASN A 65 -10.09 4.26 8.81
C ASN A 65 -8.87 4.53 7.90
N PHE A 66 -9.01 5.52 7.02
CA PHE A 66 -7.96 6.01 6.12
C PHE A 66 -6.84 6.78 6.82
N ALA A 67 -7.10 7.30 8.03
CA ALA A 67 -6.07 7.99 8.80
C ALA A 67 -5.08 7.03 9.46
N LYS A 68 -5.40 5.73 9.55
CA LYS A 68 -4.51 4.71 10.10
C LYS A 68 -3.56 4.20 9.02
N VAL A 69 -2.27 4.14 9.30
CA VAL A 69 -1.26 3.54 8.40
C VAL A 69 -1.15 2.05 8.72
N LEU A 70 -1.49 1.19 7.75
CA LEU A 70 -1.38 -0.26 7.87
C LEU A 70 -0.03 -0.79 7.35
N HIS A 71 0.32 -2.02 7.73
CA HIS A 71 1.56 -2.65 7.26
C HIS A 71 1.61 -2.81 5.73
N GLU A 72 0.47 -3.09 5.10
CA GLU A 72 0.32 -3.13 3.64
C GLU A 72 0.55 -1.77 3.01
N ASP A 73 0.09 -0.69 3.66
CA ASP A 73 0.29 0.68 3.17
C ASP A 73 1.79 1.04 3.19
N ILE A 74 2.51 0.68 4.26
CA ILE A 74 3.97 0.93 4.38
C ILE A 74 4.73 0.18 3.28
N PHE A 75 4.35 -1.06 3.00
CA PHE A 75 4.94 -1.84 1.92
C PHE A 75 4.73 -1.17 0.56
N MET A 76 3.50 -0.76 0.25
CA MET A 76 3.18 -0.11 -1.02
C MET A 76 3.89 1.25 -1.17
N LEU A 77 3.95 2.05 -0.09
CA LEU A 77 4.71 3.30 -0.05
C LEU A 77 6.18 3.05 -0.39
N TRP A 78 6.80 2.07 0.26
CA TRP A 78 8.20 1.76 0.02
C TRP A 78 8.46 1.28 -1.40
N VAL A 79 7.61 0.40 -1.95
CA VAL A 79 7.75 -0.06 -3.33
C VAL A 79 7.70 1.12 -4.30
N LEU A 80 6.69 1.97 -4.17
CA LEU A 80 6.51 3.12 -5.06
C LEU A 80 7.68 4.11 -4.95
N LYS A 81 8.13 4.42 -3.73
CA LYS A 81 9.28 5.31 -3.51
C LYS A 81 10.58 4.78 -4.11
N ASN A 82 10.77 3.46 -4.08
CA ASN A 82 11.97 2.82 -4.62
C ASN A 82 11.82 2.40 -6.09
N ASN A 83 10.72 2.77 -6.76
CA ASN A 83 10.42 2.41 -8.15
C ASN A 83 10.53 0.89 -8.41
N ILE A 84 10.15 0.08 -7.42
CA ILE A 84 10.22 -1.37 -7.55
C ILE A 84 9.08 -1.83 -8.46
N ALA A 85 9.42 -2.59 -9.51
CA ALA A 85 8.43 -3.10 -10.46
C ALA A 85 7.54 -4.19 -9.82
N ILE A 86 6.29 -3.84 -9.50
CA ILE A 86 5.24 -4.78 -9.04
C ILE A 86 4.37 -5.22 -10.21
N ASN A 87 4.04 -6.52 -10.25
CA ASN A 87 2.92 -7.04 -11.03
C ASN A 87 1.55 -6.49 -10.60
N TRP A 88 1.19 -5.33 -11.14
CA TRP A 88 -0.08 -4.65 -10.86
C TRP A 88 -1.32 -5.52 -11.09
N PRO A 89 -1.49 -6.23 -12.22
CA PRO A 89 -2.63 -7.13 -12.40
C PRO A 89 -2.71 -8.20 -11.31
N HIS A 90 -1.58 -8.78 -10.93
CA HIS A 90 -1.54 -9.78 -9.86
C HIS A 90 -1.91 -9.17 -8.51
N HIS A 91 -1.39 -7.98 -8.18
CA HIS A 91 -1.72 -7.25 -6.96
C HIS A 91 -3.23 -6.94 -6.88
N ILE A 92 -3.82 -6.36 -7.93
CA ILE A 92 -5.25 -6.04 -8.00
C ILE A 92 -6.10 -7.31 -7.81
N MET A 93 -5.73 -8.41 -8.47
CA MET A 93 -6.41 -9.70 -8.34
C MET A 93 -6.35 -10.22 -6.90
N GLN A 94 -5.17 -10.25 -6.28
CA GLN A 94 -5.00 -10.70 -4.90
C GLN A 94 -5.78 -9.83 -3.91
N HIS A 95 -5.76 -8.51 -4.09
CA HIS A 95 -6.54 -7.57 -3.29
C HIS A 95 -8.05 -7.82 -3.41
N THR A 96 -8.54 -8.01 -4.63
CA THR A 96 -9.96 -8.31 -4.89
C THR A 96 -10.39 -9.62 -4.22
N LEU A 97 -9.55 -10.66 -4.32
CA LEU A 97 -9.81 -11.95 -3.64
C LEU A 97 -9.84 -11.80 -2.12
N LYS A 98 -8.93 -11.00 -1.55
CA LYS A 98 -8.91 -10.68 -0.11
C LYS A 98 -10.19 -9.96 0.32
N CYS A 99 -10.63 -8.94 -0.42
CA CYS A 99 -11.87 -8.22 -0.15
C CYS A 99 -13.10 -9.13 -0.22
N LYS A 100 -13.17 -10.00 -1.23
CA LYS A 100 -14.24 -10.98 -1.37
C LYS A 100 -14.28 -11.97 -0.20
N ALA A 101 -13.11 -12.42 0.27
CA ALA A 101 -13.02 -13.33 1.42
C ALA A 101 -13.39 -12.67 2.75
N GLY A 102 -13.16 -11.36 2.87
CA GLY A 102 -13.49 -10.58 4.06
C GLY A 102 -14.91 -9.99 4.10
N ASP A 103 -15.77 -10.36 3.15
CA ASP A 103 -17.14 -9.81 2.98
C ASP A 103 -17.18 -8.27 2.92
N THR A 104 -16.10 -7.67 2.39
CA THR A 104 -16.03 -6.21 2.19
C THR A 104 -16.60 -5.84 0.82
N PRO A 105 -17.14 -4.62 0.66
CA PRO A 105 -17.56 -4.10 -0.64
C PRO A 105 -16.49 -4.31 -1.72
N LEU A 106 -16.95 -4.52 -2.96
CA LEU A 106 -16.04 -4.78 -4.07
C LEU A 106 -15.05 -3.61 -4.20
N PRO A 107 -13.73 -3.87 -4.13
CA PRO A 107 -12.74 -2.82 -4.31
C PRO A 107 -12.76 -2.35 -5.77
N TYR A 108 -12.30 -1.12 -6.01
CA TYR A 108 -12.20 -0.52 -7.34
C TYR A 108 -13.55 -0.27 -8.03
N ASP A 109 -14.63 -0.10 -7.26
CA ASP A 109 -15.97 0.26 -7.74
C ASP A 109 -15.95 1.37 -8.81
N VAL A 110 -15.27 2.50 -8.53
CA VAL A 110 -15.16 3.63 -9.47
C VAL A 110 -14.49 3.22 -10.79
N LEU A 111 -13.40 2.45 -10.72
CA LEU A 111 -12.66 2.02 -11.92
C LEU A 111 -13.48 1.01 -12.73
N ILE A 112 -14.16 0.08 -12.05
CA ILE A 112 -15.01 -0.92 -12.70
C ILE A 112 -16.18 -0.23 -13.40
N THR A 113 -16.85 0.72 -12.74
CA THR A 113 -17.94 1.50 -13.33
C THR A 113 -17.51 2.32 -14.55
N GLN A 114 -16.24 2.74 -14.64
CA GLN A 114 -15.75 3.46 -15.82
C GLN A 114 -15.42 2.55 -17.02
N ILE A 115 -15.18 1.26 -16.79
CA ILE A 115 -14.82 0.30 -17.85
C ILE A 115 -16.05 -0.38 -18.44
N MET A 116 -17.07 -0.62 -17.62
CA MET A 116 -18.34 -1.25 -18.01
C MET A 116 -19.30 -0.24 -18.64
#